data_AF-A0A8B7UIA7-F1
#
_entry.id   AF-A0A8B7UIA7-F1
#
_cell.length_a   1.000
_cell.length_b   1.000
_cell.length_c   1.000
_cell.angle_alpha   90.00
_cell.angle_beta   90.00
_cell.angle_gamma   90.00
#
_symmetry.space_group_name_H-M   'P 1'
#
loop_
_entity.id
_entity.type
_entity.pdbx_description
1 polymer ?
#
loop_
_entity_poly.entity_id
_entity_poly.type
_entity_poly.pdbx_seq_one_letter_code
_entity_poly.pdbx_strand_id
1 'polypeptide(L)'
;MFSENVEEFSVFIRKLEMEAKRKQEEEERKKREDDEKRIQAEVEAQLARQREEESQQQAVLEQERRDRELALRIVQSESELISDEGQGDPALRRNDGTRPKMTPEQMANEMSEFLSRGPAVQATKAAAGTKKHDLSKWKYAELRDTINTSCDIELLAACREEFHRRLKVYHAWKSKNKKRNTETEQRAPKSVTDYDFAPFLNNSPQQNPAAQLPARQQEIEMNRQQRFFRIPFIRPADQYKDPQNKKKGWWYAHFDGPWIARQMELHPDKPPILLVAGKDDMEMCELNLEETGLTRKRGAEILPRQFEEIWERCGGIQYLQNAIESRQARPTYATAMLQSLLK
;
A
#
# COMPACT_ATOMS: atom_id res chain seq x y z
N MET A 1 7.41 19.88 -94.52
CA MET A 1 6.31 19.09 -93.92
C MET A 1 6.77 18.05 -92.91
N PHE A 2 7.82 17.23 -93.13
CA PHE A 2 8.24 16.23 -92.11
C PHE A 2 9.05 16.80 -90.92
N SER A 3 9.80 17.90 -91.09
CA SER A 3 10.57 18.52 -89.98
C SER A 3 9.71 19.33 -88.99
N GLU A 4 8.67 20.01 -89.46
CA GLU A 4 7.79 20.83 -88.59
C GLU A 4 7.02 19.96 -87.57
N ASN A 5 6.63 18.74 -87.96
CA ASN A 5 5.96 17.78 -87.07
C ASN A 5 6.85 17.23 -85.94
N VAL A 6 8.17 17.18 -86.13
CA VAL A 6 9.11 16.66 -85.11
C VAL A 6 9.38 17.73 -84.03
N GLU A 7 9.48 18.99 -84.43
CA GLU A 7 9.63 20.11 -83.50
C GLU A 7 8.35 20.33 -82.67
N GLU A 8 7.16 20.26 -83.28
CA GLU A 8 5.89 20.34 -82.53
C GLU A 8 5.74 19.21 -81.50
N PHE A 9 6.13 17.98 -81.87
CA PHE A 9 6.08 16.84 -80.95
C PHE A 9 7.08 17.01 -79.79
N SER A 10 8.29 17.50 -80.06
CA SER A 10 9.28 17.80 -79.00
C SER A 10 8.80 18.89 -78.04
N VAL A 11 8.10 19.92 -78.53
CA VAL A 11 7.53 20.98 -77.70
C VAL A 11 6.38 20.44 -76.85
N PHE A 12 5.55 19.55 -77.38
CA PHE A 12 4.46 18.91 -76.66
C PHE A 12 4.97 18.00 -75.51
N ILE A 13 5.99 17.17 -75.77
CA ILE A 13 6.62 16.33 -74.73
C ILE A 13 7.24 17.20 -73.63
N ARG A 14 7.95 18.28 -73.98
CA ARG A 14 8.54 19.21 -73.00
C ARG A 14 7.48 19.94 -72.17
N LYS A 15 6.31 20.23 -72.77
CA LYS A 15 5.16 20.83 -72.07
C LYS A 15 4.53 19.83 -71.08
N LEU A 16 4.37 18.57 -71.47
CA LEU A 16 3.89 17.49 -70.59
C LEU A 16 4.85 17.23 -69.43
N GLU A 17 6.17 17.22 -69.67
CA GLU A 17 7.18 17.05 -68.63
C GLU A 17 7.18 18.22 -67.63
N MET A 18 7.06 19.47 -68.11
CA MET A 18 6.94 20.63 -67.22
C MET A 18 5.63 20.62 -66.41
N GLU A 19 4.53 20.18 -67.01
CA GLU A 19 3.24 20.07 -66.32
C GLU A 19 3.25 18.95 -65.26
N ALA A 20 3.85 17.80 -65.56
CA ALA A 20 4.05 16.71 -64.61
C ALA A 20 4.95 17.13 -63.44
N LYS A 21 6.05 17.85 -63.72
CA LYS A 21 6.95 18.37 -62.69
C LYS A 21 6.25 19.38 -61.78
N ARG A 22 5.45 20.29 -62.34
CA ARG A 22 4.65 21.25 -61.57
C ARG A 22 3.64 20.56 -60.67
N LYS A 23 2.98 19.50 -61.16
CA LYS A 23 2.02 18.70 -60.38
C LYS A 23 2.70 17.96 -59.22
N GLN A 24 3.87 17.38 -59.46
CA GLN A 24 4.64 16.69 -58.42
C GLN A 24 5.14 17.65 -57.34
N GLU A 25 5.62 18.84 -57.73
CA GLU A 25 6.07 19.86 -56.77
C GLU A 25 4.92 20.41 -55.91
N GLU A 26 3.73 20.57 -56.49
CA GLU A 26 2.52 20.99 -55.76
C GLU A 26 2.04 19.92 -54.78
N GLU A 27 2.10 18.65 -55.15
CA GLU A 27 1.74 17.52 -54.29
C GLU A 27 2.73 17.34 -53.13
N GLU A 28 4.04 17.49 -53.39
CA GLU A 28 5.05 17.49 -52.34
C GLU A 28 4.91 18.68 -51.37
N ARG A 29 4.62 19.88 -51.88
CA ARG A 29 4.37 21.06 -51.04
C ARG A 29 3.15 20.84 -50.16
N LYS A 30 2.05 20.33 -50.72
CA LYS A 30 0.84 20.02 -49.97
C LYS A 30 1.09 18.96 -48.89
N LYS A 31 1.87 17.92 -49.19
CA LYS A 31 2.22 16.87 -48.23
C LYS A 31 3.03 17.41 -47.06
N ARG A 32 3.99 18.31 -47.32
CA ARG A 32 4.78 18.96 -46.26
C ARG A 32 3.91 19.84 -45.36
N GLU A 33 3.01 20.62 -45.95
CA GLU A 33 2.07 21.46 -45.18
C GLU A 33 1.12 20.62 -44.31
N ASP A 34 0.64 19.48 -44.81
CA ASP A 34 -0.23 18.58 -44.03
C ASP A 34 0.53 17.89 -42.89
N ASP A 35 1.78 17.47 -43.12
CA ASP A 35 2.64 16.89 -42.07
C ASP A 35 3.01 17.95 -41.01
N GLU A 36 3.34 19.19 -41.41
CA GLU A 36 3.60 20.29 -40.49
C GLU A 36 2.36 20.66 -39.65
N LYS A 37 1.17 20.72 -40.27
CA LYS A 37 -0.09 20.92 -39.55
C LYS A 37 -0.37 19.79 -38.54
N ARG A 38 -0.08 18.54 -38.90
CA ARG A 38 -0.27 17.40 -37.99
C ARG A 38 0.67 17.49 -36.79
N ILE A 39 1.94 17.83 -37.01
CA ILE A 39 2.93 18.01 -35.93
C ILE A 39 2.52 19.18 -35.03
N GLN A 40 2.09 20.31 -35.62
CA GLN A 40 1.64 21.48 -34.86
C GLN A 40 0.43 21.16 -33.98
N ALA A 41 -0.56 20.43 -34.51
CA ALA A 41 -1.74 20.01 -33.76
C ALA A 41 -1.40 19.04 -32.60
N GLU A 42 -0.45 18.12 -32.82
CA GLU A 42 0.02 17.19 -31.78
C GLU A 42 0.72 17.96 -30.63
N VAL A 43 1.57 18.93 -30.96
CA VAL A 43 2.27 19.77 -29.97
C VAL A 43 1.27 20.63 -29.17
N GLU A 44 0.29 21.23 -29.83
CA GLU A 44 -0.75 22.01 -29.17
C GLU A 44 -1.62 21.16 -28.25
N ALA A 45 -1.99 19.94 -28.68
CA ALA A 45 -2.72 18.99 -27.85
C ALA A 45 -1.92 18.53 -26.62
N GLN A 46 -0.61 18.32 -26.76
CA GLN A 46 0.26 17.99 -25.62
C GLN A 46 0.37 19.15 -24.64
N LEU A 47 0.51 20.38 -25.14
CA LEU A 47 0.57 21.57 -24.28
C LEU A 47 -0.75 21.83 -23.56
N ALA A 48 -1.89 21.59 -24.22
CA ALA A 48 -3.22 21.66 -23.60
C ALA A 48 -3.37 20.64 -22.47
N ARG A 49 -2.95 19.38 -22.69
CA ARG A 49 -2.97 18.35 -21.64
C ARG A 49 -2.08 18.72 -20.45
N GLN A 50 -0.88 19.23 -20.68
CA GLN A 50 0.00 19.68 -19.60
C GLN A 50 -0.64 20.82 -18.78
N ARG A 51 -1.29 21.79 -19.43
CA ARG A 51 -2.01 22.86 -18.72
C ARG A 51 -3.20 22.35 -17.91
N GLU A 52 -3.95 21.39 -18.44
CA GLU A 52 -5.04 20.75 -17.70
C GLU A 52 -4.53 19.97 -16.48
N GLU A 53 -3.45 19.21 -16.64
CA GLU A 53 -2.79 18.49 -15.54
C GLU A 53 -2.25 19.44 -14.47
N GLU A 54 -1.59 20.54 -14.86
CA GLU A 54 -1.11 21.58 -13.94
C GLU A 54 -2.27 22.26 -13.21
N SER A 55 -3.36 22.58 -13.92
CA SER A 55 -4.57 23.15 -13.32
C SER A 55 -5.23 22.19 -12.32
N GLN A 56 -5.28 20.90 -12.63
CA GLN A 56 -5.79 19.88 -11.72
C GLN A 56 -4.90 19.73 -10.47
N GLN A 57 -3.58 19.71 -10.65
CA GLN A 57 -2.63 19.66 -9.54
C GLN A 57 -2.75 20.89 -8.64
N GLN A 58 -2.86 22.10 -9.23
CA GLN A 58 -3.09 23.32 -8.46
C GLN A 58 -4.42 23.29 -7.70
N ALA A 59 -5.50 22.80 -8.32
CA ALA A 59 -6.79 22.67 -7.65
C ALA A 59 -6.75 21.72 -6.46
N VAL A 60 -6.06 20.57 -6.59
CA VAL A 60 -5.86 19.61 -5.50
C VAL A 60 -5.05 20.23 -4.37
N LEU A 61 -3.93 20.90 -4.67
CA LEU A 61 -3.11 21.58 -3.66
C LEU A 61 -3.89 22.68 -2.93
N GLU A 62 -4.74 23.42 -3.64
CA GLU A 62 -5.58 24.45 -3.04
C GLU A 62 -6.68 23.84 -2.16
N GLN A 63 -7.23 22.69 -2.57
CA GLN A 63 -8.18 21.93 -1.75
C GLN A 63 -7.50 21.41 -0.48
N GLU A 64 -6.31 20.81 -0.58
CA GLU A 64 -5.52 20.38 0.60
C GLU A 64 -5.16 21.56 1.52
N ARG A 65 -4.89 22.75 0.95
CA ARG A 65 -4.66 23.97 1.74
C ARG A 65 -5.91 24.38 2.53
N ARG A 66 -7.08 24.36 1.88
CA ARG A 66 -8.36 24.68 2.53
C ARG A 66 -8.69 23.67 3.63
N ASP A 67 -8.51 22.37 3.36
CA ASP A 67 -8.74 21.30 4.35
C ASP A 67 -7.78 21.41 5.54
N ARG A 68 -6.52 21.78 5.29
CA ARG A 68 -5.52 22.03 6.33
C ARG A 68 -5.88 23.27 7.18
N GLU A 69 -6.36 24.34 6.56
CA GLU A 69 -6.81 25.54 7.27
C GLU A 69 -8.06 25.27 8.11
N LEU A 70 -9.03 24.51 7.58
CA LEU A 70 -10.21 24.07 8.31
C LEU A 70 -9.84 23.18 9.50
N ALA A 71 -8.92 22.23 9.30
CA ALA A 71 -8.43 21.38 10.39
C ALA A 71 -7.75 22.20 11.50
N LEU A 72 -6.95 23.20 11.16
CA LEU A 72 -6.34 24.11 12.14
C LEU A 72 -7.37 24.95 12.88
N ARG A 73 -8.44 25.40 12.20
CA ARG A 73 -9.54 26.15 12.84
C ARG A 73 -10.36 25.26 13.78
N ILE A 74 -10.58 23.99 13.42
CA ILE A 74 -11.21 23.00 14.31
C ILE A 74 -10.36 22.82 15.57
N VAL A 75 -9.04 22.61 15.41
CA VAL A 75 -8.09 22.47 16.53
C VAL A 75 -8.03 23.74 17.40
N GLN A 76 -8.08 24.94 16.81
CA GLN A 76 -8.14 26.19 17.56
C GLN A 76 -9.46 26.38 18.30
N SER A 77 -10.61 26.09 17.67
CA SER A 77 -11.91 26.15 18.33
C SER A 77 -12.08 25.13 19.45
N GLU A 78 -11.44 23.96 19.32
CA GLU A 78 -11.38 22.94 20.37
C GLU A 78 -10.43 23.37 21.52
N SER A 79 -9.37 24.14 21.21
CA SER A 79 -8.49 24.74 22.22
C SER A 79 -9.11 25.93 22.97
N GLU A 80 -9.97 26.71 22.32
CA GLU A 80 -10.71 27.82 22.96
C GLU A 80 -11.83 27.30 23.89
N LEU A 81 -12.34 26.08 23.68
CA LEU A 81 -13.29 25.41 24.57
C LEU A 81 -12.67 24.78 25.83
N ILE A 82 -11.34 24.80 25.99
CA ILE A 82 -10.62 24.13 27.09
C ILE A 82 -9.95 25.13 28.07
N SER A 83 -9.94 26.44 27.76
CA SER A 83 -9.19 27.43 28.57
C SER A 83 -10.02 28.27 29.54
N ASP A 84 -11.31 28.00 29.76
CA ASP A 84 -12.10 28.70 30.77
C ASP A 84 -13.05 27.72 31.49
N GLU A 85 -12.54 27.04 32.52
CA GLU A 85 -13.26 26.67 33.75
C GLU A 85 -12.25 26.00 34.72
N GLY A 86 -11.39 26.83 35.31
CA GLY A 86 -10.66 26.49 36.51
C GLY A 86 -11.29 27.18 37.71
N GLN A 87 -12.21 26.52 38.42
CA GLN A 87 -12.49 26.75 39.83
C GLN A 87 -13.34 25.61 40.41
N GLY A 88 -13.02 25.22 41.63
CA GLY A 88 -13.34 23.90 42.17
C GLY A 88 -14.75 23.74 42.71
N ASP A 89 -15.14 22.47 42.87
CA ASP A 89 -15.96 22.05 44.02
C ASP A 89 -15.78 20.55 44.30
N PRO A 90 -15.35 20.13 45.51
CA PRO A 90 -15.23 18.74 45.90
C PRO A 90 -16.55 18.25 46.52
N ALA A 91 -17.61 18.20 45.74
CA ALA A 91 -18.87 17.62 46.18
C ALA A 91 -19.58 17.01 44.98
N LEU A 92 -19.55 15.68 44.88
CA LEU A 92 -20.64 14.80 44.43
C LEU A 92 -20.06 13.40 44.21
N ARG A 93 -19.74 12.73 45.32
CA ARG A 93 -19.78 11.27 45.34
C ARG A 93 -21.25 10.85 45.38
N ARG A 94 -21.58 9.92 44.47
CA ARG A 94 -22.75 9.01 44.39
C ARG A 94 -23.88 9.44 43.45
N ASN A 95 -23.78 9.00 42.19
CA ASN A 95 -24.76 8.07 41.63
C ASN A 95 -24.22 7.38 40.36
N ASP A 96 -24.25 6.05 40.40
CA ASP A 96 -24.42 5.06 39.33
C ASP A 96 -24.15 5.44 37.84
N GLY A 97 -23.15 4.79 37.22
CA GLY A 97 -23.52 3.72 36.28
C GLY A 97 -23.31 3.85 34.77
N THR A 98 -23.04 5.01 34.15
CA THR A 98 -22.98 5.08 32.67
C THR A 98 -21.89 6.00 32.12
N ARG A 99 -20.65 5.48 32.06
CA ARG A 99 -19.68 5.96 31.05
C ARG A 99 -20.24 5.68 29.64
N PRO A 100 -20.13 6.62 28.68
CA PRO A 100 -20.50 6.34 27.30
C PRO A 100 -19.73 5.12 26.80
N LYS A 101 -20.42 4.11 26.27
CA LYS A 101 -19.77 2.94 25.66
C LYS A 101 -19.06 3.42 24.38
N MET A 102 -17.73 3.50 24.42
CA MET A 102 -16.92 3.74 23.22
C MET A 102 -17.15 2.64 22.19
N THR A 103 -17.20 3.03 20.91
CA THR A 103 -17.34 2.08 19.81
C THR A 103 -16.03 1.32 19.57
N PRO A 104 -16.06 0.13 18.94
CA PRO A 104 -14.85 -0.59 18.55
C PRO A 104 -13.89 0.22 17.68
N GLU A 105 -14.41 1.14 16.86
CA GLU A 105 -13.59 2.03 16.02
C GLU A 105 -12.89 3.11 16.84
N GLN A 106 -13.58 3.71 17.81
CA GLN A 106 -12.97 4.65 18.74
C GLN A 106 -11.87 4.00 19.57
N MET A 107 -12.10 2.77 20.07
CA MET A 107 -11.07 2.00 20.78
C MET A 107 -9.86 1.70 19.88
N ALA A 108 -10.09 1.33 18.61
CA ALA A 108 -8.99 1.05 17.68
C ALA A 108 -8.14 2.29 17.40
N ASN A 109 -8.77 3.44 17.16
CA ASN A 109 -8.07 4.69 16.93
C ASN A 109 -7.25 5.10 18.17
N GLU A 110 -7.83 5.01 19.36
CA GLU A 110 -7.14 5.38 20.60
C GLU A 110 -5.97 4.41 20.91
N MET A 111 -6.14 3.10 20.70
CA MET A 111 -5.02 2.15 20.82
C MET A 111 -3.89 2.49 19.84
N SER A 112 -4.19 2.85 18.59
CA SER A 112 -3.19 3.27 17.60
C SER A 112 -2.46 4.55 18.03
N GLU A 113 -3.17 5.50 18.61
CA GLU A 113 -2.59 6.74 19.15
C GLU A 113 -1.67 6.47 20.34
N PHE A 114 -2.08 5.64 21.31
CA PHE A 114 -1.24 5.26 22.45
C PHE A 114 0.08 4.61 22.03
N LEU A 115 0.04 3.81 20.96
CA LEU A 115 1.22 3.16 20.41
C LEU A 115 2.13 4.17 19.71
N SER A 116 1.55 5.16 19.02
CA SER A 116 2.28 6.23 18.33
C SER A 116 2.93 7.22 19.30
N ARG A 117 2.29 7.52 20.44
CA ARG A 117 2.79 8.45 21.47
C ARG A 117 3.74 7.80 22.49
N GLY A 118 3.71 6.47 22.61
CA GLY A 118 4.56 5.76 23.56
C GLY A 118 6.05 5.86 23.19
N PRO A 119 6.98 5.89 24.18
CA PRO A 119 8.41 5.75 23.91
C PRO A 119 8.68 4.57 22.99
N ALA A 120 9.42 4.81 21.89
CA ALA A 120 10.01 3.75 21.09
C ALA A 120 10.93 2.95 22.02
N VAL A 121 10.54 1.72 22.36
CA VAL A 121 11.25 0.90 23.33
C VAL A 121 12.54 0.43 22.68
N GLN A 122 13.58 1.26 22.73
CA GLN A 122 14.93 0.85 22.35
C GLN A 122 15.34 -0.31 23.25
N ALA A 123 15.56 -1.45 22.62
CA ALA A 123 16.09 -2.71 23.10
C ALA A 123 17.04 -2.64 24.31
N THR A 124 16.48 -2.59 25.53
CA THR A 124 17.06 -3.21 26.73
C THR A 124 16.29 -4.50 27.03
N LYS A 125 16.23 -5.41 26.05
CA LYS A 125 15.49 -6.70 26.13
C LYS A 125 16.42 -7.93 26.05
N ALA A 126 17.66 -7.84 26.56
CA ALA A 126 18.60 -8.96 26.55
C ALA A 126 18.44 -9.96 27.71
N ALA A 127 17.44 -9.84 28.60
CA ALA A 127 17.34 -10.70 29.79
C ALA A 127 15.93 -11.13 30.25
N ALA A 128 14.84 -10.81 29.55
CA ALA A 128 13.49 -11.13 30.00
C ALA A 128 12.85 -12.27 29.20
N GLY A 129 13.39 -13.48 29.38
CA GLY A 129 12.85 -14.72 28.82
C GLY A 129 11.65 -15.28 29.60
N THR A 130 10.63 -14.48 29.88
CA THR A 130 9.29 -14.95 30.29
C THR A 130 8.26 -13.87 29.98
N LYS A 131 7.11 -14.25 29.40
CA LYS A 131 5.90 -13.41 29.41
C LYS A 131 5.43 -13.29 30.86
N LYS A 132 6.03 -12.40 31.65
CA LYS A 132 5.68 -12.20 33.06
C LYS A 132 4.22 -11.76 33.22
N HIS A 133 3.68 -11.10 32.21
CA HIS A 133 2.33 -10.54 32.21
C HIS A 133 1.50 -11.18 31.09
N ASP A 134 0.54 -12.04 31.45
CA ASP A 134 -0.50 -12.50 30.52
C ASP A 134 -1.70 -11.55 30.60
N LEU A 135 -1.82 -10.66 29.60
CA LEU A 135 -2.87 -9.66 29.51
C LEU A 135 -4.02 -10.08 28.58
N SER A 136 -4.02 -11.32 28.10
CA SER A 136 -4.99 -11.80 27.10
C SER A 136 -6.45 -11.70 27.56
N LYS A 137 -6.70 -11.77 28.88
CA LYS A 137 -8.04 -11.68 29.49
C LYS A 137 -8.44 -10.27 29.92
N TRP A 138 -7.53 -9.29 29.84
CA TRP A 138 -7.77 -7.95 30.35
C TRP A 138 -8.77 -7.19 29.47
N LYS A 139 -9.62 -6.35 30.06
CA LYS A 139 -10.54 -5.48 29.32
C LYS A 139 -9.82 -4.25 28.78
N TYR A 140 -10.41 -3.62 27.76
CA TYR A 140 -9.89 -2.36 27.21
C TYR A 140 -9.71 -1.30 28.30
N ALA A 141 -10.70 -1.15 29.17
CA ALA A 141 -10.66 -0.19 30.27
C ALA A 141 -9.47 -0.45 31.21
N GLU A 142 -9.17 -1.71 31.53
CA GLU A 142 -8.06 -2.09 32.43
C GLU A 142 -6.70 -1.78 31.80
N LEU A 143 -6.54 -2.09 30.50
CA LEU A 143 -5.32 -1.78 29.75
C LEU A 143 -5.10 -0.27 29.63
N ARG A 144 -6.15 0.49 29.28
CA ARG A 144 -6.10 1.96 29.17
C ARG A 144 -5.78 2.60 30.52
N ASP A 145 -6.45 2.19 31.59
CA ASP A 145 -6.23 2.75 32.92
C ASP A 145 -4.82 2.48 33.42
N THR A 146 -4.32 1.25 33.21
CA THR A 146 -2.94 0.87 33.56
C THR A 146 -1.92 1.68 32.77
N ILE A 147 -2.14 1.91 31.47
CA ILE A 147 -1.23 2.75 30.65
C ILE A 147 -1.17 4.19 31.17
N ASN A 148 -2.28 4.72 31.68
CA ASN A 148 -2.37 6.10 32.14
C ASN A 148 -1.92 6.31 33.60
N THR A 149 -1.99 5.27 34.44
CA THR A 149 -1.77 5.38 35.89
C THR A 149 -0.56 4.61 36.40
N SER A 150 -0.08 3.60 35.69
CA SER A 150 1.07 2.79 36.10
C SER A 150 2.39 3.43 35.69
N CYS A 151 3.43 3.20 36.49
CA CYS A 151 4.83 3.53 36.19
C CYS A 151 5.70 2.28 36.00
N ASP A 152 5.12 1.08 36.03
CA ASP A 152 5.86 -0.16 35.80
C ASP A 152 6.19 -0.34 34.33
N ILE A 153 7.48 -0.16 34.00
CA ILE A 153 8.00 -0.18 32.63
C ILE A 153 7.73 -1.54 31.94
N GLU A 154 7.87 -2.66 32.66
CA GLU A 154 7.64 -3.99 32.09
C GLU A 154 6.15 -4.24 31.84
N LEU A 155 5.29 -3.81 32.75
CA LEU A 155 3.83 -3.91 32.60
C LEU A 155 3.31 -3.02 31.47
N LEU A 156 3.80 -1.78 31.37
CA LEU A 156 3.43 -0.85 30.30
C LEU A 156 3.84 -1.38 28.92
N ALA A 157 5.01 -2.00 28.82
CA ALA A 157 5.44 -2.67 27.59
C ALA A 157 4.50 -3.82 27.21
N ALA A 158 4.11 -4.66 28.18
CA ALA A 158 3.14 -5.73 27.96
C ALA A 158 1.76 -5.20 27.53
N CYS A 159 1.28 -4.09 28.12
CA CYS A 159 0.01 -3.46 27.73
C CYS A 159 0.03 -2.98 26.26
N ARG A 160 1.14 -2.38 25.82
CA ARG A 160 1.32 -1.95 24.42
C ARG A 160 1.37 -3.12 23.45
N GLU A 161 2.08 -4.19 23.80
CA GLU A 161 2.13 -5.42 22.99
C GLU A 161 0.73 -6.03 22.83
N GLU A 162 -0.09 -6.03 23.89
CA GLU A 162 -1.47 -6.53 23.83
C GLU A 162 -2.38 -5.62 22.97
N PHE A 163 -2.20 -4.29 23.01
CA PHE A 163 -2.88 -3.37 22.08
C PHE A 163 -2.55 -3.67 20.61
N HIS A 164 -1.26 -3.80 20.27
CA HIS A 164 -0.85 -4.17 18.90
C HIS A 164 -1.47 -5.52 18.48
N ARG A 165 -1.48 -6.51 19.36
CA ARG A 165 -2.08 -7.81 19.08
C ARG A 165 -3.57 -7.70 18.78
N ARG A 166 -4.32 -6.94 19.59
CA ARG A 166 -5.77 -6.74 19.42
C ARG A 166 -6.09 -5.95 18.16
N LEU A 167 -5.34 -4.87 17.88
CA LEU A 167 -5.47 -4.09 16.66
C LEU A 167 -5.26 -4.94 15.42
N LYS A 168 -4.23 -5.77 15.39
CA LYS A 168 -3.94 -6.68 14.27
C LYS A 168 -5.13 -7.62 13.96
N VAL A 169 -5.72 -8.21 15.01
CA VAL A 169 -6.93 -9.05 14.87
C VAL A 169 -8.13 -8.23 14.42
N TYR A 170 -8.32 -7.03 14.98
CA TYR A 170 -9.42 -6.14 14.61
C TYR A 170 -9.34 -5.71 13.15
N HIS A 171 -8.16 -5.31 12.65
CA HIS A 171 -7.95 -4.98 11.24
C HIS A 171 -8.19 -6.20 10.33
N ALA A 172 -7.74 -7.40 10.73
CA ALA A 172 -8.06 -8.64 10.02
C ALA A 172 -9.57 -8.85 9.88
N TRP A 173 -10.29 -8.71 11.00
CA TRP A 173 -11.74 -8.85 11.04
C TRP A 173 -12.43 -7.76 10.21
N LYS A 174 -12.00 -6.50 10.35
CA LYS A 174 -12.56 -5.36 9.61
C LYS A 174 -12.39 -5.53 8.11
N SER A 175 -11.21 -5.91 7.64
CA SER A 175 -10.95 -6.14 6.21
C SER A 175 -11.82 -7.27 5.65
N LYS A 176 -11.97 -8.39 6.38
CA LYS A 176 -12.85 -9.51 5.97
C LYS A 176 -14.33 -9.13 5.92
N ASN A 177 -14.80 -8.31 6.87
CA ASN A 177 -16.21 -7.93 6.93
C ASN A 177 -16.54 -6.74 6.02
N LYS A 178 -15.54 -5.89 5.70
CA LYS A 178 -15.68 -4.83 4.68
C LYS A 178 -16.02 -5.43 3.31
N LYS A 179 -15.36 -6.54 2.92
CA LYS A 179 -15.63 -7.26 1.66
C LYS A 179 -17.00 -7.95 1.64
N ARG A 180 -17.44 -8.51 2.76
CA ARG A 180 -18.79 -9.12 2.89
C ARG A 180 -19.91 -8.10 2.76
N ASN A 181 -19.76 -6.90 3.31
CA ASN A 181 -20.82 -5.88 3.25
C ASN A 181 -21.10 -5.45 1.80
N THR A 182 -20.06 -5.31 0.97
CA THR A 182 -20.18 -5.05 -0.48
C THR A 182 -20.85 -6.17 -1.28
N GLU A 183 -20.74 -7.44 -0.87
CA GLU A 183 -21.43 -8.56 -1.55
C GLU A 183 -22.93 -8.61 -1.20
N THR A 184 -23.33 -8.22 0.02
CA THR A 184 -24.73 -8.25 0.45
C THR A 184 -25.66 -7.26 -0.27
N GLU A 185 -25.12 -6.23 -0.93
CA GLU A 185 -25.89 -5.29 -1.76
C GLU A 185 -26.29 -5.86 -3.13
N GLN A 186 -25.77 -7.02 -3.56
CA GLN A 186 -26.21 -7.70 -4.80
C GLN A 186 -27.36 -8.68 -4.55
N ARG A 187 -28.36 -8.25 -3.77
CA ARG A 187 -29.54 -9.08 -3.47
C ARG A 187 -30.57 -9.01 -4.59
N ALA A 188 -30.33 -9.73 -5.68
CA ALA A 188 -31.42 -10.33 -6.44
C ALA A 188 -31.02 -11.76 -6.88
N PRO A 189 -31.83 -12.79 -6.57
CA PRO A 189 -31.52 -14.17 -6.95
C PRO A 189 -31.44 -14.30 -8.48
N LYS A 190 -30.41 -15.00 -8.97
CA LYS A 190 -30.15 -15.25 -10.42
C LYS A 190 -31.21 -16.09 -11.14
N SER A 191 -32.31 -16.44 -10.48
CA SER A 191 -33.41 -17.22 -11.05
C SER A 191 -34.50 -16.35 -11.74
N VAL A 192 -34.28 -15.04 -11.90
CA VAL A 192 -35.28 -14.10 -12.46
C VAL A 192 -34.89 -13.56 -13.86
N THR A 193 -33.74 -13.92 -14.42
CA THR A 193 -33.31 -13.47 -15.76
C THR A 193 -33.34 -14.56 -16.83
N ASP A 194 -33.85 -15.75 -16.51
CA ASP A 194 -33.92 -16.87 -17.45
C ASP A 194 -35.38 -17.10 -17.89
N TYR A 195 -35.94 -16.12 -18.59
CA TYR A 195 -37.13 -16.31 -19.44
C TYR A 195 -37.03 -15.44 -20.69
N ASP A 196 -37.19 -16.12 -21.83
CA ASP A 196 -37.47 -15.64 -23.19
C ASP A 196 -36.35 -15.02 -24.04
N PHE A 197 -35.76 -15.84 -24.92
CA PHE A 197 -36.07 -15.87 -26.37
C PHE A 197 -34.86 -16.31 -27.22
N ALA A 198 -34.81 -17.56 -27.68
CA ALA A 198 -34.54 -17.92 -29.08
C ALA A 198 -34.61 -19.45 -29.32
N PRO A 199 -35.27 -19.94 -30.40
CA PRO A 199 -35.40 -21.35 -30.73
C PRO A 199 -34.31 -21.87 -31.68
N PHE A 200 -34.00 -23.16 -31.57
CA PHE A 200 -33.48 -24.08 -32.59
C PHE A 200 -32.26 -23.64 -33.46
N LEU A 201 -31.10 -24.24 -33.18
CA LEU A 201 -30.22 -25.00 -34.10
C LEU A 201 -28.75 -24.93 -33.64
N ASN A 202 -28.24 -25.97 -32.96
CA ASN A 202 -27.03 -26.70 -33.38
C ASN A 202 -26.63 -27.79 -32.39
N ASN A 203 -26.45 -29.00 -32.92
CA ASN A 203 -25.76 -30.12 -32.28
C ASN A 203 -24.24 -29.92 -32.34
N SER A 204 -23.53 -30.03 -31.23
CA SER A 204 -22.11 -30.45 -31.14
C SER A 204 -21.74 -30.79 -29.68
N PRO A 205 -21.07 -31.93 -29.40
CA PRO A 205 -20.73 -32.32 -28.04
C PRO A 205 -19.35 -31.80 -27.60
N GLN A 206 -19.23 -31.59 -26.28
CA GLN A 206 -17.99 -31.58 -25.49
C GLN A 206 -16.96 -30.45 -25.76
N GLN A 207 -17.07 -29.40 -24.95
CA GLN A 207 -15.89 -28.80 -24.33
C GLN A 207 -16.08 -28.75 -22.81
N ASN A 208 -15.14 -29.38 -22.09
CA ASN A 208 -15.00 -29.32 -20.65
C ASN A 208 -15.01 -27.87 -20.15
N PRO A 209 -15.89 -27.48 -19.22
CA PRO A 209 -15.62 -26.33 -18.38
C PRO A 209 -14.50 -26.72 -17.40
N ALA A 210 -13.34 -26.08 -17.52
CA ALA A 210 -12.29 -26.16 -16.53
C ALA A 210 -12.89 -25.96 -15.13
N ALA A 211 -12.60 -26.89 -14.22
CA ALA A 211 -13.09 -26.86 -12.85
C ALA A 211 -12.69 -25.53 -12.19
N GLN A 212 -13.64 -24.62 -12.04
CA GLN A 212 -13.48 -23.45 -11.20
C GLN A 212 -13.36 -23.96 -9.77
N LEU A 213 -12.15 -23.89 -9.19
CA LEU A 213 -11.94 -24.23 -7.79
C LEU A 213 -12.92 -23.41 -6.94
N PRO A 214 -13.63 -24.04 -5.97
CA PRO A 214 -14.59 -23.33 -5.13
C PRO A 214 -13.88 -22.16 -4.43
N ALA A 215 -14.46 -20.95 -4.45
CA ALA A 215 -13.89 -19.70 -3.93
C ALA A 215 -13.27 -19.83 -2.51
N ARG A 216 -13.79 -20.76 -1.71
CA ARG A 216 -13.28 -21.09 -0.37
C ARG A 216 -11.86 -21.69 -0.37
N GLN A 217 -11.47 -22.42 -1.41
CA GLN A 217 -10.10 -22.95 -1.56
C GLN A 217 -9.11 -21.84 -1.95
N GLN A 218 -9.51 -20.91 -2.82
CA GLN A 218 -8.68 -19.76 -3.20
C GLN A 218 -8.39 -18.84 -2.00
N GLU A 219 -9.37 -18.60 -1.12
CA GLU A 219 -9.14 -17.81 0.11
C GLU A 219 -8.13 -18.47 1.07
N ILE A 220 -8.13 -19.80 1.16
CA ILE A 220 -7.20 -20.54 2.02
C ILE A 220 -5.79 -20.51 1.45
N GLU A 221 -5.65 -20.63 0.13
CA GLU A 221 -4.37 -20.49 -0.58
C GLU A 221 -3.79 -19.08 -0.42
N MET A 222 -4.61 -18.04 -0.59
CA MET A 222 -4.19 -16.65 -0.35
C MET A 222 -3.81 -16.39 1.11
N ASN A 223 -4.46 -17.07 2.07
CA ASN A 223 -4.18 -16.88 3.50
C ASN A 223 -2.82 -17.43 3.94
N ARG A 224 -2.17 -18.27 3.12
CA ARG A 224 -0.87 -18.88 3.43
C ARG A 224 0.19 -18.64 2.35
N GLN A 225 -0.09 -17.78 1.39
CA GLN A 225 0.85 -17.48 0.31
C GLN A 225 2.05 -16.71 0.86
N GLN A 226 3.26 -17.16 0.54
CA GLN A 226 4.50 -16.49 0.92
C GLN A 226 4.85 -15.46 -0.17
N ARG A 227 4.90 -14.17 0.19
CA ARG A 227 5.19 -13.07 -0.75
C ARG A 227 6.31 -12.19 -0.24
N PHE A 228 7.20 -11.79 -1.13
CA PHE A 228 8.45 -11.11 -0.79
C PHE A 228 8.55 -9.81 -1.55
N PHE A 229 8.91 -8.73 -0.85
CA PHE A 229 8.96 -7.40 -1.42
C PHE A 229 10.25 -6.67 -1.06
N ARG A 230 10.63 -5.72 -1.91
CA ARG A 230 11.72 -4.78 -1.71
C ARG A 230 11.33 -3.40 -2.24
N ILE A 231 11.55 -2.36 -1.46
CA ILE A 231 11.41 -0.98 -1.91
C ILE A 231 12.64 -0.15 -1.51
N PRO A 232 13.13 0.74 -2.39
CA PRO A 232 14.15 1.70 -1.99
C PRO A 232 13.52 2.83 -1.18
N PHE A 233 14.24 3.37 -0.21
CA PHE A 233 13.89 4.59 0.52
C PHE A 233 15.09 5.54 0.63
N ILE A 234 14.81 6.82 0.86
CA ILE A 234 15.82 7.84 1.12
C ILE A 234 15.69 8.20 2.59
N ARG A 235 16.80 8.24 3.34
CA ARG A 235 16.75 8.69 4.73
C ARG A 235 16.33 10.17 4.75
N PRO A 236 15.49 10.59 5.70
CA PRO A 236 15.14 12.01 5.84
C PRO A 236 16.36 12.93 5.89
N ALA A 237 17.44 12.53 6.58
CA ALA A 237 18.70 13.27 6.65
C ALA A 237 19.45 13.38 5.30
N ASP A 238 19.19 12.47 4.36
CA ASP A 238 19.80 12.44 3.03
C ASP A 238 18.86 13.02 1.94
N GLN A 239 17.63 13.45 2.32
CA GLN A 239 16.61 13.93 1.38
C GLN A 239 17.04 15.22 0.65
N TYR A 240 17.78 16.08 1.35
CA TYR A 240 18.25 17.38 0.85
C TYR A 240 19.71 17.37 0.34
N LYS A 241 20.39 16.22 0.35
CA LYS A 241 21.75 16.11 -0.22
C LYS A 241 21.71 16.17 -1.75
N ASP A 242 22.82 16.53 -2.38
CA ASP A 242 22.90 16.55 -3.84
C ASP A 242 22.55 15.19 -4.45
N PRO A 243 21.87 15.13 -5.61
CA PRO A 243 21.42 13.89 -6.26
C PRO A 243 22.50 12.82 -6.41
N GLN A 244 23.76 13.25 -6.56
CA GLN A 244 24.93 12.40 -6.73
C GLN A 244 25.41 11.75 -5.42
N ASN A 245 25.06 12.34 -4.26
CA ASN A 245 25.39 11.86 -2.93
C ASN A 245 24.19 11.24 -2.18
N LYS A 246 23.01 11.14 -2.82
CA LYS A 246 21.82 10.50 -2.23
C LYS A 246 21.99 8.99 -2.19
N LYS A 247 22.57 8.47 -1.10
CA LYS A 247 22.61 7.02 -0.86
C LYS A 247 21.21 6.51 -0.51
N LYS A 248 20.70 5.54 -1.26
CA LYS A 248 19.39 4.92 -1.02
C LYS A 248 19.52 3.74 -0.07
N GLY A 249 18.63 3.68 0.92
CA GLY A 249 18.42 2.47 1.72
C GLY A 249 17.45 1.52 1.02
N TRP A 250 17.41 0.29 1.50
CA TRP A 250 16.49 -0.73 1.01
C TRP A 250 15.68 -1.31 2.16
N TRP A 251 14.38 -1.38 1.96
CA TRP A 251 13.45 -2.03 2.87
C TRP A 251 12.95 -3.31 2.22
N TYR A 252 13.04 -4.42 2.93
CA TYR A 252 12.61 -5.74 2.49
C TYR A 252 11.55 -6.28 3.45
N ALA A 253 10.57 -6.99 2.90
CA ALA A 253 9.53 -7.62 3.68
C ALA A 253 9.14 -8.99 3.13
N HIS A 254 8.91 -9.91 4.04
CA HIS A 254 8.34 -11.23 3.79
C HIS A 254 6.99 -11.31 4.49
N PHE A 255 5.94 -11.43 3.69
CA PHE A 255 4.57 -11.63 4.14
C PHE A 255 4.21 -13.12 4.10
N ASP A 256 3.75 -13.61 5.25
CA ASP A 256 3.17 -14.93 5.43
C ASP A 256 1.64 -14.78 5.38
N GLY A 257 1.09 -14.98 4.18
CA GLY A 257 -0.27 -14.59 3.87
C GLY A 257 -0.47 -13.08 3.96
N PRO A 258 -1.49 -12.58 4.67
CA PRO A 258 -1.78 -11.15 4.75
C PRO A 258 -0.86 -10.37 5.69
N TRP A 259 -0.05 -11.03 6.52
CA TRP A 259 0.72 -10.37 7.59
C TRP A 259 2.22 -10.54 7.41
N ILE A 260 2.97 -9.53 7.82
CA ILE A 260 4.43 -9.58 7.77
C ILE A 260 4.98 -10.60 8.79
N ALA A 261 5.94 -11.41 8.36
CA ALA A 261 6.63 -12.41 9.16
C ALA A 261 8.10 -12.05 9.40
N ARG A 262 8.77 -11.46 8.40
CA ARG A 262 10.15 -10.96 8.51
C ARG A 262 10.26 -9.61 7.79
N GLN A 263 11.09 -8.73 8.34
CA GLN A 263 11.41 -7.43 7.77
C GLN A 263 12.92 -7.20 7.92
N MET A 264 13.54 -6.55 6.95
CA MET A 264 14.91 -6.05 7.11
C MET A 264 15.09 -4.70 6.43
N GLU A 265 15.94 -3.88 7.02
CA GLU A 265 16.27 -2.55 6.53
C GLU A 265 17.78 -2.43 6.37
N LEU A 266 18.20 -2.14 5.14
CA LEU A 266 19.59 -1.95 4.79
C LEU A 266 19.82 -0.47 4.56
N HIS A 267 20.60 0.14 5.44
CA HIS A 267 21.09 1.49 5.23
C HIS A 267 22.53 1.44 4.70
N PRO A 268 22.93 2.37 3.83
CA PRO A 268 24.27 2.41 3.25
C PRO A 268 25.42 2.50 4.27
N ASP A 269 25.17 3.09 5.44
CA ASP A 269 26.20 3.38 6.46
C ASP A 269 25.81 2.90 7.86
N LYS A 270 24.83 1.99 7.97
CA LYS A 270 24.44 1.39 9.26
C LYS A 270 24.43 -0.13 9.12
N PRO A 271 24.62 -0.87 10.23
CA PRO A 271 24.40 -2.31 10.22
C PRO A 271 22.98 -2.65 9.75
N PRO A 272 22.78 -3.85 9.16
CA PRO A 272 21.46 -4.30 8.77
C PRO A 272 20.54 -4.37 9.98
N ILE A 273 19.32 -3.85 9.84
CA ILE A 273 18.28 -3.98 10.83
C ILE A 273 17.45 -5.20 10.45
N LEU A 274 17.37 -6.18 11.35
CA LEU A 274 16.65 -7.43 11.13
C LEU A 274 15.51 -7.52 12.13
N LEU A 275 14.30 -7.78 11.65
CA LEU A 275 13.08 -7.77 12.45
C LEU A 275 12.26 -9.01 12.15
N VAL A 276 11.80 -9.69 13.21
CA VAL A 276 11.00 -10.91 13.12
C VAL A 276 9.69 -10.78 13.89
N ALA A 277 8.64 -11.35 13.31
CA ALA A 277 7.32 -11.38 13.89
C ALA A 277 7.32 -11.91 15.34
N GLY A 278 6.59 -11.25 16.21
CA GLY A 278 6.53 -11.53 17.65
C GLY A 278 7.56 -10.70 18.42
N LYS A 279 8.86 -10.92 18.16
CA LYS A 279 9.93 -10.22 18.88
C LYS A 279 9.92 -8.72 18.61
N ASP A 280 9.76 -8.35 17.34
CA ASP A 280 9.96 -6.98 16.85
C ASP A 280 8.65 -6.38 16.33
N ASP A 281 7.50 -6.89 16.78
CA ASP A 281 6.16 -6.52 16.27
C ASP A 281 5.87 -5.00 16.36
N MET A 282 6.50 -4.29 17.30
CA MET A 282 6.37 -2.82 17.45
C MET A 282 7.19 -2.02 16.43
N GLU A 283 8.26 -2.61 15.89
CA GLU A 283 9.16 -1.95 14.92
C GLU A 283 8.85 -2.41 13.48
N MET A 284 8.01 -3.42 13.32
CA MET A 284 7.60 -3.97 12.03
C MET A 284 6.38 -3.26 11.44
N CYS A 285 6.19 -3.42 10.13
CA CYS A 285 4.99 -2.95 9.44
C CYS A 285 3.70 -3.51 10.09
N GLU A 286 2.81 -2.61 10.49
CA GLU A 286 1.54 -2.95 11.13
C GLU A 286 0.39 -3.21 10.15
N LEU A 287 0.55 -2.77 8.89
CA LEU A 287 -0.45 -2.89 7.85
C LEU A 287 -0.47 -4.30 7.25
N ASN A 288 -1.65 -4.76 6.84
CA ASN A 288 -1.74 -5.99 6.05
C ASN A 288 -1.25 -5.76 4.61
N LEU A 289 -0.98 -6.86 3.89
CA LEU A 289 -0.42 -6.79 2.54
C LEU A 289 -1.24 -5.93 1.56
N GLU A 290 -2.58 -5.98 1.61
CA GLU A 290 -3.44 -5.20 0.71
C GLU A 290 -3.40 -3.69 1.04
N GLU A 291 -3.33 -3.35 2.33
CA GLU A 291 -3.24 -2.00 2.86
C GLU A 291 -1.88 -1.35 2.57
N THR A 292 -0.80 -2.13 2.58
CA THR A 292 0.55 -1.63 2.27
C THR A 292 0.68 -1.07 0.85
N GLY A 293 -0.17 -1.52 -0.08
CA GLY A 293 -0.09 -1.16 -1.50
C GLY A 293 1.12 -1.76 -2.23
N LEU A 294 1.94 -2.60 -1.58
CA LEU A 294 3.13 -3.21 -2.19
C LEU A 294 2.80 -4.02 -3.44
N THR A 295 1.66 -4.69 -3.46
CA THR A 295 1.17 -5.49 -4.59
C THR A 295 0.83 -4.65 -5.82
N ARG A 296 0.55 -3.35 -5.64
CA ARG A 296 0.27 -2.40 -6.72
C ARG A 296 1.52 -1.70 -7.24
N LYS A 297 2.65 -1.80 -6.52
CA LYS A 297 3.90 -1.13 -6.87
C LYS A 297 4.73 -2.00 -7.82
N ARG A 298 4.84 -1.59 -9.09
CA ARG A 298 5.63 -2.30 -10.10
C ARG A 298 7.09 -2.45 -9.65
N GLY A 299 7.61 -3.67 -9.73
CA GLY A 299 8.99 -4.00 -9.35
C GLY A 299 9.26 -4.08 -7.85
N ALA A 300 8.23 -3.98 -7.00
CA ALA A 300 8.37 -4.18 -5.56
C ALA A 300 8.47 -5.66 -5.18
N GLU A 301 7.70 -6.53 -5.84
CA GLU A 301 7.72 -7.97 -5.56
C GLU A 301 9.02 -8.60 -6.09
N ILE A 302 9.65 -9.42 -5.25
CA ILE A 302 10.93 -10.10 -5.52
C ILE A 302 10.78 -11.61 -5.33
N LEU A 303 11.75 -12.36 -5.84
CA LEU A 303 11.77 -13.81 -5.67
C LEU A 303 12.17 -14.19 -4.23
N PRO A 304 11.67 -15.32 -3.69
CA PRO A 304 12.05 -15.81 -2.36
C PRO A 304 13.58 -15.90 -2.18
N ARG A 305 14.27 -16.45 -3.19
CA ARG A 305 15.73 -16.59 -3.19
C ARG A 305 16.46 -15.25 -3.02
N GLN A 306 15.95 -14.16 -3.60
CA GLN A 306 16.56 -12.84 -3.47
C GLN A 306 16.42 -12.27 -2.06
N PHE A 307 15.34 -12.61 -1.36
CA PHE A 307 15.17 -12.26 0.05
C PHE A 307 16.08 -13.09 0.93
N GLU A 308 16.07 -14.42 0.76
CA GLU A 308 16.85 -15.35 1.59
C GLU A 308 18.36 -15.10 1.49
N GLU A 309 18.89 -14.82 0.28
CA GLU A 309 20.32 -14.52 0.09
C GLU A 309 20.79 -13.34 0.94
N ILE A 310 19.98 -12.28 1.01
CA ILE A 310 20.29 -11.09 1.81
C ILE A 310 20.05 -11.37 3.30
N TRP A 311 18.96 -12.07 3.62
CA TRP A 311 18.63 -12.46 4.98
C TRP A 311 19.77 -13.26 5.63
N GLU A 312 20.29 -14.26 4.93
CA GLU A 312 21.40 -15.09 5.37
C GLU A 312 22.69 -14.26 5.49
N ARG A 313 23.04 -13.48 4.46
CA ARG A 313 24.24 -12.61 4.47
C ARG A 313 24.26 -11.65 5.66
N CYS A 314 23.11 -11.14 6.06
CA CYS A 314 22.98 -10.21 7.18
C CYS A 314 22.91 -10.89 8.55
N GLY A 315 22.94 -12.22 8.63
CA GLY A 315 22.84 -12.97 9.89
C GLY A 315 21.41 -13.21 10.37
N GLY A 316 20.42 -13.08 9.48
CA GLY A 316 19.00 -13.27 9.78
C GLY A 316 18.63 -14.67 10.25
N ILE A 317 19.36 -15.70 9.81
CA ILE A 317 19.16 -17.08 10.28
C ILE A 317 19.43 -17.16 11.78
N GLN A 318 20.61 -16.71 12.23
CA GLN A 318 20.98 -16.70 13.65
C GLN A 318 20.05 -15.82 14.48
N TYR A 319 19.66 -14.66 13.94
CA TYR A 319 18.73 -13.76 14.60
C TYR A 319 17.36 -14.42 14.85
N LEU A 320 16.79 -15.07 13.83
CA LEU A 320 15.53 -15.80 13.95
C LEU A 320 15.66 -17.00 14.88
N GLN A 321 16.77 -17.73 14.81
CA GLN A 321 17.04 -18.86 15.70
C GLN A 321 17.04 -18.43 17.17
N ASN A 322 17.78 -17.38 17.51
CA ASN A 322 17.84 -16.83 18.87
C ASN A 322 16.44 -16.42 19.36
N ALA A 323 15.61 -15.82 18.50
CA ALA A 323 14.25 -15.42 18.83
C ALA A 323 13.29 -16.61 19.02
N ILE A 324 13.52 -17.73 18.31
CA ILE A 324 12.78 -18.99 18.53
C ILE A 324 13.18 -19.60 19.87
N GLU A 325 14.47 -19.69 20.15
CA GLU A 325 15.01 -20.24 21.40
C GLU A 325 14.53 -19.45 22.63
N SER A 326 14.50 -18.12 22.52
CA SER A 326 13.95 -17.24 23.56
C SER A 326 12.41 -17.22 23.63
N ARG A 327 11.72 -17.96 22.76
CA ARG A 327 10.25 -18.01 22.63
C ARG A 327 9.61 -16.63 22.36
N GLN A 328 10.37 -15.72 21.75
CA GLN A 328 9.89 -14.39 21.37
C GLN A 328 9.36 -14.37 19.94
N ALA A 329 9.85 -15.24 19.06
CA ALA A 329 9.35 -15.36 17.69
C ALA A 329 7.93 -15.95 17.65
N ARG A 330 7.04 -15.32 16.89
CA ARG A 330 5.71 -15.85 16.58
C ARG A 330 5.85 -17.02 15.59
N PRO A 331 5.10 -18.13 15.77
CA PRO A 331 5.02 -19.18 14.77
C PRO A 331 4.54 -18.64 13.42
N THR A 332 5.40 -18.75 12.41
CA THR A 332 5.20 -18.35 11.02
C THR A 332 5.86 -19.37 10.09
N TYR A 333 5.64 -19.24 8.78
CA TYR A 333 6.33 -20.03 7.76
C TYR A 333 7.87 -19.99 7.94
N ALA A 334 8.44 -18.82 8.24
CA ALA A 334 9.88 -18.67 8.42
C ALA A 334 10.42 -19.48 9.62
N THR A 335 9.70 -19.47 10.74
CA THR A 335 10.09 -20.29 11.90
C THR A 335 9.98 -21.79 11.62
N ALA A 336 8.97 -22.20 10.86
CA ALA A 336 8.77 -23.60 10.49
C ALA A 336 9.86 -24.09 9.52
N MET A 337 10.21 -23.27 8.53
CA MET A 337 11.30 -23.54 7.59
C MET A 337 12.63 -23.71 8.31
N LEU A 338 12.97 -22.81 9.23
CA LEU A 338 14.21 -22.91 9.98
C LEU A 338 14.26 -24.18 10.86
N GLN A 339 13.15 -24.53 11.51
CA GLN A 339 13.06 -25.77 12.29
C GLN A 339 13.19 -27.03 11.43
N SER A 340 12.76 -27.00 10.16
CA SER A 340 12.96 -28.13 9.23
C SER A 340 14.39 -28.26 8.71
N LEU A 341 15.15 -27.17 8.68
CA LEU A 341 16.56 -27.16 8.23
C LEU A 341 17.55 -27.60 9.32
N LEU A 342 17.14 -27.49 10.59
CA LEU A 342 17.93 -27.90 11.76
C LEU A 342 17.66 -29.36 12.21
N LYS A 343 16.73 -30.05 11.55
CA LYS A 343 16.50 -31.49 11.68
C LYS A 343 17.23 -32.22 10.58
#